data_AF-A0A7T5UG52-F1
#
_entry.id   AF-A0A7T5UG52-F1
#
_cell.length_a   1.000
_cell.length_b   1.000
_cell.length_c   1.000
_cell.angle_alpha   90.00
_cell.angle_beta   90.00
_cell.angle_gamma   90.00
#
_symmetry.space_group_name_H-M   'P 1'
#
loop_
_entity.id
_entity.type
_entity.pdbx_description
1 polymer ?
#
loop_
_entity_poly.entity_id
_entity_poly.type
_entity_poly.pdbx_seq_one_letter_code
_entity_poly.pdbx_strand_id
1 'polypeptide(L)'
;MSKGNPPNNPYASASRHYDTHAKNTTGDPRELEARVLIKSAKQLQDIQARWDSGMTGEELNEVLLYNRQIWMIFVDTALENTGEGHTIELRNNIANLGTFIFKQTIDILAAPKKEKLNILIEINREIAGGLMQQIPKTAEGAGTPSPAQPASGSRTSETA
;
A
#
# COMPACT_ATOMS: atom_id res chain seq x y z
N MET A 1 29.81 1.66 -47.37
CA MET A 1 28.65 1.14 -46.62
C MET A 1 29.06 0.81 -45.19
N SER A 2 28.11 0.94 -44.24
CA SER A 2 28.17 0.60 -42.80
C SER A 2 28.92 1.54 -41.86
N LYS A 3 28.42 1.93 -40.68
CA LYS A 3 27.06 2.13 -40.10
C LYS A 3 27.35 2.90 -38.80
N GLY A 4 26.75 4.07 -38.61
CA GLY A 4 26.98 4.93 -37.44
C GLY A 4 26.47 4.27 -36.15
N ASN A 5 27.27 4.33 -35.08
CA ASN A 5 26.86 3.97 -33.72
C ASN A 5 26.12 5.17 -33.10
N PRO A 6 24.93 5.02 -32.50
CA PRO A 6 24.24 6.16 -31.90
C PRO A 6 24.96 6.66 -30.63
N PRO A 7 24.92 7.98 -30.35
CA PRO A 7 25.61 8.55 -29.20
C PRO A 7 24.96 8.13 -27.87
N ASN A 8 25.80 7.61 -26.98
CA ASN A 8 25.54 7.37 -25.57
C ASN A 8 24.96 8.65 -24.94
N ASN A 9 23.70 8.63 -24.49
CA ASN A 9 23.02 9.80 -23.94
C ASN A 9 23.30 9.91 -22.42
N PRO A 10 24.16 10.84 -21.97
CA PRO A 10 24.57 10.94 -20.56
C PRO A 10 23.47 11.49 -19.63
N TYR A 11 22.31 11.88 -20.15
CA TYR A 11 21.19 12.42 -19.36
C TYR A 11 20.25 11.34 -18.76
N ALA A 12 20.52 10.05 -18.98
CA ALA A 12 19.72 8.94 -18.45
C ALA A 12 20.00 8.58 -16.97
N SER A 13 20.68 9.44 -16.20
CA SER A 13 21.07 9.15 -14.81
C SER A 13 20.65 10.22 -13.79
N ALA A 14 19.60 11.00 -14.09
CA ALA A 14 19.15 12.11 -13.22
C ALA A 14 17.80 11.87 -12.51
N SER A 15 17.35 10.63 -12.31
CA SER A 15 16.05 10.36 -11.66
C SER A 15 16.08 9.24 -10.59
N ARG A 16 17.18 9.13 -9.84
CA ARG A 16 17.30 8.13 -8.75
C ARG A 16 17.59 8.69 -7.35
N HIS A 17 17.53 10.01 -7.15
CA HIS A 17 18.02 10.62 -5.89
C HIS A 17 17.06 11.60 -5.22
N TYR A 18 15.91 11.93 -5.82
CA TYR A 18 14.87 12.72 -5.12
C TYR A 18 13.97 11.88 -4.21
N ASP A 19 13.98 10.55 -4.35
CA ASP A 19 13.06 9.66 -3.63
C ASP A 19 13.66 9.03 -2.35
N THR A 20 14.96 9.22 -2.12
CA THR A 20 15.69 8.52 -1.03
C THR A 20 15.84 9.35 0.24
N HIS A 21 15.68 10.68 0.19
CA HIS A 21 15.98 11.55 1.34
C HIS A 21 14.78 12.28 1.96
N ALA A 22 13.57 12.17 1.40
CA ALA A 22 12.36 12.74 2.00
C ALA A 22 11.73 11.84 3.09
N LYS A 23 12.14 10.57 3.21
CA LYS A 23 11.52 9.56 4.09
C LYS A 23 11.99 9.57 5.56
N ASN A 24 12.99 10.36 5.92
CA ASN A 24 13.66 10.22 7.23
C ASN A 24 13.35 11.33 8.26
N THR A 25 12.48 12.30 7.96
CA THR A 25 12.20 13.42 8.88
C THR A 25 10.70 13.74 9.09
N THR A 26 9.80 13.03 8.41
CA THR A 26 8.35 13.10 8.64
C THR A 26 7.85 11.66 8.59
N GLY A 27 7.13 11.19 9.62
CA GLY A 27 6.76 9.77 9.74
C GLY A 27 6.16 9.19 8.46
N ASP A 28 6.46 7.91 8.17
CA ASP A 28 6.03 7.22 6.94
C ASP A 28 4.50 7.39 6.76
N PRO A 29 4.03 8.01 5.66
CA PRO A 29 2.60 8.21 5.40
C PRO A 29 1.78 6.92 5.54
N ARG A 30 2.33 5.76 5.14
CA ARG A 30 1.66 4.46 5.28
C ARG A 30 1.49 4.04 6.73
N GLU A 31 2.47 4.36 7.57
CA GLU A 31 2.39 4.10 9.00
C GLU A 31 1.32 4.99 9.65
N LEU A 32 1.18 6.24 9.20
CA LEU A 32 0.10 7.13 9.65
C LEU A 32 -1.28 6.60 9.24
N GLU A 33 -1.44 6.17 8.00
CA GLU A 33 -2.67 5.51 7.50
C GLU A 33 -3.01 4.26 8.33
N ALA A 34 -2.03 3.41 8.61
CA ALA A 34 -2.25 2.23 9.44
C ALA A 34 -2.70 2.59 10.85
N ARG A 35 -2.07 3.60 11.48
CA ARG A 35 -2.46 4.07 12.82
C ARG A 35 -3.90 4.58 12.87
N VAL A 36 -4.37 5.28 11.84
CA VAL A 36 -5.75 5.79 11.80
C VAL A 36 -6.77 4.66 11.72
N LEU A 37 -6.48 3.61 10.92
CA LEU A 37 -7.31 2.41 10.83
C LEU A 37 -7.34 1.62 12.15
N ILE A 38 -6.20 1.45 12.82
CA ILE A 38 -6.15 0.81 14.14
C ILE A 38 -6.97 1.58 15.17
N LYS A 39 -6.89 2.92 15.16
CA LYS A 39 -7.70 3.76 16.04
C LYS A 39 -9.19 3.55 15.78
N SER A 40 -9.63 3.54 14.52
CA SER A 40 -11.02 3.26 14.15
C SER A 40 -11.48 1.87 14.60
N ALA A 41 -10.67 0.83 14.36
CA ALA A 41 -10.95 -0.52 14.79
C ALA A 41 -11.12 -0.62 16.32
N LYS A 42 -10.29 0.09 17.09
CA LYS A 42 -10.40 0.16 18.55
C LYS A 42 -11.70 0.83 18.98
N GLN A 43 -12.07 1.96 18.39
CA GLN A 43 -13.33 2.65 18.73
C GLN A 43 -14.55 1.78 18.45
N LEU A 44 -14.58 1.10 17.29
CA LEU A 44 -15.64 0.14 16.95
C LEU A 44 -15.70 -1.02 17.94
N GLN A 45 -14.55 -1.54 18.36
CA GLN A 45 -14.46 -2.59 19.37
C GLN A 45 -14.93 -2.11 20.76
N ASP A 46 -14.62 -0.87 21.15
CA ASP A 46 -15.06 -0.30 22.41
C ASP A 46 -16.59 -0.14 22.45
N ILE A 47 -17.20 0.32 21.34
CA ILE A 47 -18.66 0.34 21.15
C ILE A 47 -19.24 -1.07 21.25
N GLN A 48 -18.62 -2.04 20.59
CA GLN A 48 -19.06 -3.43 20.62
C GLN A 48 -18.97 -4.05 22.04
N ALA A 49 -17.91 -3.75 22.78
CA ALA A 49 -17.72 -4.27 24.14
C ALA A 49 -18.77 -3.71 25.11
N ARG A 50 -19.17 -2.45 24.91
CA ARG A 50 -20.17 -1.75 25.72
C ARG A 50 -21.62 -1.90 25.23
N TRP A 51 -21.85 -2.73 24.21
CA TRP A 51 -23.14 -2.81 23.50
C TRP A 51 -24.33 -3.01 24.46
N ASP A 52 -24.16 -3.88 25.46
CA ASP A 52 -25.22 -4.23 26.43
C ASP A 52 -25.10 -3.45 27.75
N SER A 53 -24.08 -2.59 27.88
CA SER A 53 -23.69 -1.96 29.15
C SER A 53 -23.66 -0.43 29.10
N GLY A 54 -24.44 0.19 28.19
CA GLY A 54 -24.64 1.64 28.15
C GLY A 54 -23.84 2.37 27.07
N MET A 55 -23.63 1.75 25.90
CA MET A 55 -23.37 2.51 24.68
C MET A 55 -24.63 3.28 24.26
N THR A 56 -24.47 4.48 23.70
CA THR A 56 -25.57 5.26 23.13
C THR A 56 -25.61 5.16 21.60
N GLY A 57 -26.79 5.41 21.02
CA GLY A 57 -26.91 5.50 19.56
C GLY A 57 -26.09 6.66 18.97
N GLU A 58 -25.87 7.73 19.72
CA GLU A 58 -25.01 8.85 19.31
C GLU A 58 -23.55 8.42 19.23
N GLU A 59 -23.03 7.75 20.26
CA GLU A 59 -21.67 7.19 20.27
C GLU A 59 -21.46 6.22 19.08
N LEU A 60 -22.46 5.38 18.78
CA LEU A 60 -22.42 4.50 17.60
C LEU A 60 -22.33 5.31 16.29
N ASN A 61 -23.17 6.32 16.14
CA ASN A 61 -23.20 7.15 14.93
C ASN A 61 -21.86 7.88 14.72
N GLU A 62 -21.28 8.43 15.78
CA GLU A 62 -19.99 9.12 15.73
C GLU A 62 -18.86 8.19 15.30
N VAL A 63 -18.78 6.99 15.88
CA VAL A 63 -17.74 6.01 15.55
C VAL A 63 -17.90 5.48 14.12
N LEU A 64 -19.14 5.24 13.67
CA LEU A 64 -19.42 4.85 12.30
C LEU A 64 -19.09 5.96 11.30
N LEU A 65 -19.39 7.22 11.64
CA LEU A 65 -19.03 8.38 10.82
C LEU A 65 -17.51 8.51 10.70
N TYR A 66 -16.79 8.39 11.82
CA TYR A 66 -15.33 8.43 11.83
C TYR A 66 -14.73 7.34 10.94
N ASN A 67 -15.23 6.10 11.05
CA ASN A 67 -14.81 5.00 10.18
C ASN A 67 -15.07 5.30 8.70
N ARG A 68 -16.27 5.81 8.37
CA ARG A 68 -16.64 6.18 7.01
C ARG A 68 -15.73 7.29 6.45
N GLN A 69 -15.38 8.30 7.24
CA GLN A 69 -14.50 9.39 6.82
C GLN A 69 -13.11 8.91 6.44
N ILE A 70 -12.54 7.97 7.21
CA ILE A 70 -11.27 7.34 6.86
C ILE A 70 -11.39 6.68 5.48
N TRP A 71 -12.42 5.87 5.27
CA TRP A 71 -12.62 5.17 4.00
C TRP A 71 -12.90 6.09 2.81
N MET A 72 -13.50 7.27 3.01
CA MET A 72 -13.60 8.28 1.95
C MET A 72 -12.20 8.72 1.49
N ILE A 73 -11.30 9.01 2.43
CA ILE A 73 -9.92 9.42 2.11
C ILE A 73 -9.18 8.32 1.33
N PHE A 74 -9.32 7.05 1.73
CA PHE A 74 -8.71 5.92 0.99
C PHE A 74 -9.25 5.80 -0.43
N VAL A 75 -10.57 5.95 -0.63
CA VAL A 75 -11.19 5.90 -1.95
C VAL A 75 -10.75 7.09 -2.80
N ASP A 76 -10.78 8.31 -2.27
CA ASP A 76 -10.36 9.52 -2.98
C ASP A 76 -8.89 9.41 -3.40
N THR A 77 -8.03 8.99 -2.48
CA THR A 77 -6.61 8.72 -2.73
C THR A 77 -6.43 7.66 -3.81
N ALA A 78 -7.23 6.59 -3.80
CA ALA A 78 -7.19 5.57 -4.82
C ALA A 78 -7.60 6.13 -6.19
N LEU A 79 -8.61 6.99 -6.27
CA LEU A 79 -9.07 7.58 -7.53
C LEU A 79 -8.07 8.59 -8.11
N GLU A 80 -7.40 9.37 -7.27
CA GLU A 80 -6.46 10.41 -7.70
C GLU A 80 -5.07 9.85 -8.09
N ASN A 81 -4.61 8.78 -7.45
CA ASN A 81 -3.24 8.27 -7.64
C ASN A 81 -3.12 7.28 -8.80
N THR A 82 -2.67 7.79 -9.95
CA THR A 82 -2.42 7.01 -11.18
C THR A 82 -0.95 6.68 -11.43
N GLY A 83 -0.04 7.09 -10.54
CA GLY A 83 1.41 6.91 -10.67
C GLY A 83 1.92 5.48 -10.44
N GLU A 84 3.23 5.31 -10.58
CA GLU A 84 3.90 4.01 -10.40
C GLU A 84 3.65 3.41 -9.00
N GLY A 85 3.25 2.14 -8.95
CA GLY A 85 2.92 1.43 -7.70
C GLY A 85 1.42 1.40 -7.35
N HIS A 86 0.59 2.20 -8.02
CA HIS A 86 -0.86 2.15 -7.90
C HIS A 86 -1.44 1.49 -9.15
N THR A 87 -1.51 0.15 -9.15
CA THR A 87 -2.12 -0.58 -10.28
C THR A 87 -3.62 -0.30 -10.34
N ILE A 88 -4.21 -0.42 -11.53
CA ILE A 88 -5.68 -0.34 -11.71
C ILE A 88 -6.38 -1.35 -10.78
N GLU A 89 -5.81 -2.54 -10.64
CA GLU A 89 -6.32 -3.58 -9.75
C GLU A 89 -6.34 -3.16 -8.28
N LEU A 90 -5.23 -2.59 -7.77
CA LEU A 90 -5.16 -2.10 -6.40
C LEU A 90 -6.20 -1.00 -6.15
N ARG A 91 -6.34 -0.05 -7.07
CA ARG A 91 -7.35 1.02 -6.97
C ARG A 91 -8.76 0.46 -6.95
N ASN A 92 -9.07 -0.48 -7.83
CA ASN A 92 -10.38 -1.11 -7.89
C ASN A 92 -10.70 -1.87 -6.61
N ASN A 93 -9.71 -2.58 -6.04
CA ASN A 93 -9.87 -3.27 -4.77
C ASN A 93 -10.19 -2.31 -3.62
N ILE A 94 -9.49 -1.16 -3.54
CA ILE A 94 -9.77 -0.11 -2.54
C ILE A 94 -11.17 0.48 -2.73
N ALA A 95 -11.57 0.81 -3.97
CA ALA A 95 -12.89 1.34 -4.28
C ALA A 95 -14.03 0.36 -3.93
N ASN A 96 -13.82 -0.93 -4.19
CA ASN A 96 -14.76 -2.00 -3.85
C ASN A 96 -14.90 -2.15 -2.33
N LEU A 97 -13.79 -2.14 -1.59
CA LEU A 97 -13.82 -2.17 -0.13
C LEU A 97 -14.50 -0.92 0.45
N GLY A 98 -14.19 0.28 -0.06
CA GLY A 98 -14.87 1.50 0.37
C GLY A 98 -16.39 1.44 0.16
N THR A 99 -16.81 0.94 -1.01
CA THR A 99 -18.24 0.72 -1.31
C THR A 99 -18.89 -0.26 -0.33
N PHE A 100 -18.19 -1.36 0.00
CA PHE A 100 -18.67 -2.32 1.00
C PHE A 100 -18.83 -1.67 2.37
N ILE A 101 -17.82 -0.92 2.84
CA ILE A 101 -17.84 -0.24 4.14
C ILE A 101 -19.00 0.76 4.22
N PHE A 102 -19.26 1.52 3.15
CA PHE A 102 -20.38 2.47 3.12
C PHE A 102 -21.73 1.76 3.23
N LYS A 103 -21.93 0.67 2.47
CA LYS A 103 -23.15 -0.14 2.55
C LYS A 103 -23.34 -0.75 3.94
N GLN A 104 -22.27 -1.31 4.51
CA GLN A 104 -22.30 -1.90 5.84
C GLN A 104 -22.62 -0.85 6.92
N THR A 105 -22.07 0.35 6.79
CA THR A 105 -22.35 1.47 7.69
C THR A 105 -23.84 1.84 7.65
N ILE A 106 -24.43 1.96 6.46
CA ILE A 106 -25.87 2.25 6.30
C ILE A 106 -26.71 1.11 6.89
N ASP A 107 -26.33 -0.15 6.66
CA ASP A 107 -27.04 -1.31 7.20
C ASP A 107 -27.00 -1.38 8.74
N ILE A 108 -25.89 -0.97 9.36
CA ILE A 108 -25.81 -0.84 10.82
C ILE A 108 -26.69 0.30 11.32
N LEU A 109 -26.66 1.47 10.67
CA LEU A 109 -27.49 2.61 11.07
C LEU A 109 -28.99 2.31 10.96
N ALA A 110 -29.39 1.57 9.93
CA ALA A 110 -30.78 1.19 9.69
C ALA A 110 -31.27 0.10 10.67
N ALA A 111 -30.42 -0.86 11.00
CA ALA A 111 -30.73 -1.95 11.92
C ALA A 111 -29.50 -2.29 12.79
N PRO A 112 -29.28 -1.55 13.90
CA PRO A 112 -28.11 -1.71 14.74
C PRO A 112 -28.03 -3.10 15.35
N LYS A 113 -26.89 -3.77 15.14
CA LYS A 113 -26.56 -5.07 15.75
C LYS A 113 -25.07 -5.15 16.05
N LYS A 114 -24.73 -5.72 17.21
CA LYS A 114 -23.36 -5.86 17.72
C LYS A 114 -22.44 -6.59 16.73
N GLU A 115 -22.95 -7.65 16.10
CA GLU A 115 -22.19 -8.54 15.23
C GLU A 115 -21.83 -7.88 13.90
N LYS A 116 -22.64 -6.90 13.47
CA LYS A 116 -22.40 -6.16 12.22
C LYS A 116 -21.13 -5.29 12.30
N LEU A 117 -20.63 -4.98 13.49
CA LEU A 117 -19.37 -4.27 13.68
C LEU A 117 -18.14 -5.17 13.44
N ASN A 118 -18.27 -6.49 13.56
CA ASN A 118 -17.14 -7.43 13.45
C ASN A 118 -16.36 -7.24 12.15
N ILE A 119 -17.07 -7.18 11.03
CA ILE A 119 -16.44 -7.10 9.72
C ILE A 119 -15.74 -5.75 9.50
N LEU A 120 -16.26 -4.66 10.07
CA LEU A 120 -15.60 -3.35 10.00
C LEU A 120 -14.29 -3.35 10.82
N ILE A 121 -14.32 -3.96 12.00
CA ILE A 121 -13.15 -4.11 12.88
C ILE A 121 -12.07 -4.96 12.20
N GLU A 122 -12.46 -6.11 11.65
CA GLU A 122 -11.56 -7.05 10.98
C GLU A 122 -10.88 -6.41 9.77
N ILE A 123 -11.65 -5.82 8.84
CA ILE A 123 -11.10 -5.15 7.66
C ILE A 123 -10.10 -4.07 8.07
N ASN A 124 -10.44 -3.22 9.05
CA ASN A 124 -9.53 -2.15 9.47
C ASN A 124 -8.21 -2.69 10.04
N ARG A 125 -8.26 -3.80 10.80
CA ARG A 125 -7.06 -4.44 11.36
C ARG A 125 -6.20 -5.10 10.29
N GLU A 126 -6.81 -5.83 9.36
CA GLU A 126 -6.10 -6.52 8.28
C GLU A 126 -5.42 -5.51 7.35
N ILE A 127 -6.13 -4.46 6.94
CA ILE A 127 -5.55 -3.41 6.09
C ILE A 127 -4.44 -2.66 6.84
N ALA A 128 -4.64 -2.31 8.12
CA ALA A 128 -3.58 -1.69 8.92
C ALA A 128 -2.35 -2.60 9.05
N GLY A 129 -2.54 -3.91 9.28
CA GLY A 129 -1.46 -4.88 9.34
C GLY A 129 -0.68 -4.95 8.02
N GLY A 130 -1.39 -4.98 6.90
CA GLY A 130 -0.76 -4.95 5.56
C GLY A 130 -0.01 -3.65 5.27
N LEU A 131 -0.48 -2.50 5.76
CA LEU A 131 0.21 -1.21 5.62
C LEU A 131 1.45 -1.09 6.52
N MET A 132 1.41 -1.70 7.71
CA MET A 132 2.56 -1.76 8.63
C MET A 132 3.63 -2.73 8.18
N GLN A 133 3.24 -3.84 7.56
CA GLN A 133 4.19 -4.75 6.93
C GLN A 133 4.69 -4.11 5.63
N GLN A 134 5.80 -3.38 5.74
CA GLN A 134 6.56 -2.96 4.56
C GLN A 134 6.90 -4.23 3.76
N ILE A 135 6.20 -4.51 2.67
CA ILE A 135 6.68 -5.50 1.70
C ILE A 135 7.99 -4.92 1.17
N PRO A 136 9.16 -5.51 1.46
CA PRO A 136 10.39 -5.02 0.89
C PRO A 136 10.24 -5.11 -0.63
N LYS A 137 10.38 -3.98 -1.32
CA LYS A 137 10.55 -3.97 -2.77
C LYS A 137 11.96 -4.48 -3.07
N THR A 138 12.18 -5.78 -2.87
CA THR A 138 13.39 -6.50 -3.27
C THR A 138 13.03 -7.93 -3.65
N ALA A 139 12.41 -8.06 -4.81
CA ALA A 139 12.81 -9.09 -5.75
C ALA A 139 13.26 -8.38 -7.03
N GLU A 140 14.25 -7.49 -6.87
CA GLU A 140 15.11 -7.10 -7.99
C GLU A 140 15.92 -8.34 -8.39
N GLY A 141 16.07 -8.51 -9.70
CA GLY A 141 16.70 -9.67 -10.31
C GLY A 141 18.00 -10.07 -9.61
N ALA A 142 17.99 -11.28 -9.04
CA ALA A 142 19.19 -12.08 -8.97
C ALA A 142 19.59 -12.40 -10.42
N GLY A 143 20.31 -11.47 -11.03
CA GLY A 143 21.09 -11.72 -12.21
C GLY A 143 21.90 -12.98 -12.00
N THR A 144 21.64 -13.95 -12.85
CA THR A 144 22.43 -15.15 -13.07
C THR A 144 23.92 -14.80 -13.11
N PRO A 145 24.78 -15.41 -12.28
CA PRO A 145 26.13 -15.70 -12.70
C PRO A 145 26.09 -17.09 -13.34
N SER A 146 25.96 -17.13 -14.66
CA SER A 146 26.33 -18.30 -15.47
C SER A 146 27.75 -18.11 -16.01
N PRO A 147 28.51 -19.16 -16.36
CA PRO A 147 29.61 -19.70 -15.58
C PRO A 147 30.97 -19.25 -16.12
N ALA A 148 31.97 -19.25 -15.24
CA ALA A 148 33.37 -19.07 -15.61
C ALA A 148 33.94 -20.32 -16.33
N GLN A 149 34.59 -20.12 -17.49
CA GLN A 149 35.95 -20.60 -17.84
C GLN A 149 36.28 -20.40 -19.33
N PRO A 150 37.57 -20.46 -19.78
CA PRO A 150 38.84 -20.46 -19.04
C PRO A 150 39.87 -19.44 -19.58
N ALA A 151 41.01 -19.40 -18.89
CA ALA A 151 42.17 -18.56 -19.14
C ALA A 151 42.89 -18.82 -20.48
N SER A 152 43.46 -17.74 -21.01
CA SER A 152 44.35 -17.65 -22.17
C SER A 152 45.61 -18.50 -22.01
N GLY A 153 45.89 -19.34 -23.01
CA GLY A 153 47.15 -20.05 -23.21
C GLY A 153 47.78 -19.61 -24.54
N SER A 154 48.99 -19.07 -24.42
CA SER A 154 49.84 -18.47 -25.45
C SER A 154 50.17 -19.40 -26.62
N ARG A 155 50.17 -18.88 -27.86
CA ARG A 155 51.14 -19.30 -28.87
C ARG A 155 51.47 -18.16 -29.84
N THR A 156 52.76 -17.98 -29.99
CA THR A 156 53.52 -16.96 -30.71
C THR A 156 53.41 -17.08 -32.24
N SER A 157 53.38 -15.90 -32.87
CA SER A 157 53.91 -15.48 -34.18
C SER A 157 54.65 -16.47 -35.11
N GLU A 158 54.23 -16.44 -36.39
CA GLU A 158 55.03 -16.01 -37.56
C GLU A 158 55.79 -17.05 -38.45
N THR A 159 55.31 -17.11 -39.70
CA THR A 159 55.94 -17.27 -41.04
C THR A 159 57.11 -18.23 -41.27
N ALA A 160 56.91 -19.20 -42.18
CA ALA A 160 57.44 -19.21 -43.56
C ALA A 160 56.82 -20.38 -44.34
#